data_AF-A0A7Z0LE59-F1
#
_entry.id   AF-A0A7Z0LE59-F1
#
_cell.length_a   1.000
_cell.length_b   1.000
_cell.length_c   1.000
_cell.angle_alpha   90.00
_cell.angle_beta   90.00
_cell.angle_gamma   90.00
#
_symmetry.space_group_name_H-M   'P 1'
#
loop_
_entity.id
_entity.type
_entity.pdbx_description
1 polymer ?
#
loop_
_entity_poly.entity_id
_entity_poly.type
_entity_poly.pdbx_seq_one_letter_code
_entity_poly.pdbx_strand_id
1 'polypeptide(L)'
;MKKDAVLSENRKYRYLLSRTWDDTKPTVLFIGLSPSTADEKENDPTISKCVNYAKSWGYGQVLMANLFAFRSTDPSRLKYENDPIGSENDWYLQKSASAADLIIACWGNLGKLLNRDKEIISLIPNLYCLKQNKNGSPHHPLYLSKETKPLPYIQ
;
A
#
# COMPACT_ATOMS: atom_id res chain seq x y z
N MET A 1 0.06 11.64 16.59
CA MET A 1 0.26 11.15 15.21
C MET A 1 -0.82 11.76 14.34
N LYS A 2 -0.44 12.51 13.29
CA LYS A 2 -1.35 13.04 12.28
C LYS A 2 -1.86 11.90 11.40
N LYS A 3 -3.17 11.89 11.13
CA LYS A 3 -3.84 10.92 10.25
C LYS A 3 -4.51 11.68 9.12
N ASP A 4 -4.40 11.17 7.90
CA ASP A 4 -5.06 11.73 6.74
C ASP A 4 -5.48 10.62 5.77
N ALA A 5 -6.46 10.90 4.92
CA ALA A 5 -6.90 10.03 3.84
C ALA A 5 -7.37 10.86 2.65
N VAL A 6 -6.93 10.48 1.46
CA VAL A 6 -7.43 11.06 0.20
C VAL A 6 -8.41 10.09 -0.43
N LEU A 7 -9.66 10.53 -0.50
CA LEU A 7 -10.81 9.74 -0.96
C LEU A 7 -11.50 10.49 -2.10
N SER A 8 -12.13 9.75 -3.01
CA SER A 8 -13.06 10.36 -3.97
C SER A 8 -14.26 10.99 -3.24
N GLU A 9 -14.96 11.92 -3.88
CA GLU A 9 -16.11 12.63 -3.28
C GLU A 9 -17.18 11.67 -2.74
N ASN A 10 -17.50 10.63 -3.51
CA ASN A 10 -18.44 9.57 -3.13
C ASN A 10 -17.83 8.51 -2.19
N ARG A 11 -16.57 8.68 -1.77
CA ARG A 11 -15.77 7.76 -0.95
C ARG A 11 -15.70 6.33 -1.49
N LYS A 12 -15.97 6.10 -2.78
CA LYS A 12 -15.83 4.80 -3.46
C LYS A 12 -14.36 4.40 -3.61
N TYR A 13 -13.51 5.39 -3.84
CA TYR A 13 -12.07 5.21 -4.00
C TYR A 13 -11.32 5.82 -2.82
N ARG A 14 -10.24 5.17 -2.40
CA ARG A 14 -9.24 5.75 -1.49
C ARG A 14 -7.88 5.65 -2.15
N TYR A 15 -7.37 6.80 -2.57
CA TYR A 15 -6.11 6.91 -3.30
C TYR A 15 -4.91 6.85 -2.36
N LEU A 16 -5.03 7.44 -1.16
CA LEU A 16 -3.92 7.49 -0.21
C LEU A 16 -4.43 7.47 1.24
N LEU A 17 -3.67 6.84 2.12
CA LEU A 17 -3.80 6.96 3.56
C LEU A 17 -2.43 7.35 4.13
N SER A 18 -2.38 8.32 5.04
CA SER A 18 -1.12 8.73 5.68
C SER A 18 -1.18 8.67 7.21
N ARG A 19 -0.05 8.32 7.82
CA ARG A 19 0.16 8.27 9.27
C ARG A 19 1.53 8.86 9.57
N THR A 20 1.56 10.04 10.21
CA THR A 20 2.81 10.77 10.50
C THR A 20 2.96 10.99 11.99
N TRP A 21 4.03 10.47 12.59
CA TRP A 21 4.34 10.68 14.01
C TRP A 21 5.59 11.53 14.23
N ASP A 22 6.44 11.67 13.21
CA ASP A 22 7.64 12.49 13.23
C ASP A 22 7.95 12.91 11.79
N ASP A 23 7.67 14.16 11.43
CA ASP A 23 7.84 14.68 10.07
C ASP A 23 9.30 15.06 9.74
N THR A 24 10.20 14.96 10.72
CA THR A 24 11.65 15.16 10.54
C THR A 24 12.37 13.89 10.07
N LYS A 25 11.66 12.76 10.00
CA LYS A 25 12.21 11.44 9.68
C LYS A 25 11.75 10.91 8.32
N PRO A 26 12.46 9.91 7.76
CA PRO A 26 12.12 9.30 6.47
C PRO A 26 10.70 8.72 6.39
N THR A 27 10.20 8.56 5.16
CA THR A 27 8.87 8.06 4.83
C THR A 27 8.91 6.67 4.19
N VAL A 28 8.05 5.76 4.65
CA VAL A 28 7.81 4.46 3.99
C VAL A 28 6.50 4.50 3.24
N LEU A 29 6.50 4.12 1.97
CA LEU A 29 5.30 3.79 1.22
C LEU A 29 5.06 2.28 1.25
N PHE A 30 3.86 1.86 1.64
CA PHE A 30 3.37 0.50 1.41
C PHE A 30 2.36 0.51 0.25
N ILE A 31 2.52 -0.41 -0.69
CA ILE A 31 1.62 -0.61 -1.83
C ILE A 31 0.87 -1.93 -1.63
N GLY A 32 -0.37 -1.83 -1.19
CA GLY A 32 -1.29 -2.96 -1.00
C GLY A 32 -2.10 -3.31 -2.25
N LEU A 33 -3.02 -4.26 -2.10
CA LEU A 33 -3.92 -4.68 -3.18
C LEU A 33 -5.04 -3.65 -3.40
N SER A 34 -5.87 -3.45 -2.38
CA SER A 34 -7.02 -2.54 -2.39
C SER A 34 -7.30 -2.03 -0.98
N PRO A 35 -7.84 -0.81 -0.83
CA PRO A 35 -8.31 -0.31 0.44
C PRO A 35 -9.41 -1.18 1.06
N SER A 36 -9.35 -1.33 2.38
CA SER A 36 -10.43 -1.88 3.19
C SER A 36 -11.10 -0.75 3.99
N THR A 37 -11.23 -0.89 5.31
CA THR A 37 -11.98 0.02 6.17
C THR A 37 -11.21 1.26 6.62
N ALA A 38 -9.87 1.21 6.70
CA ALA A 38 -9.07 2.31 7.26
C ALA A 38 -9.23 3.63 6.48
N ASP A 39 -9.50 4.70 7.22
CA ASP A 39 -9.76 6.05 6.72
C ASP A 39 -9.06 7.12 7.56
N GLU A 40 -9.45 8.38 7.42
CA GLU A 40 -8.86 9.51 8.14
C GLU A 40 -9.00 9.41 9.67
N LYS A 41 -9.95 8.62 10.19
CA LYS A 41 -10.25 8.48 11.63
C LYS A 41 -9.66 7.19 12.19
N GLU A 42 -9.88 6.08 11.50
CA GLU A 42 -9.66 4.74 12.03
C GLU A 42 -8.48 3.99 11.38
N ASN A 43 -7.83 3.14 12.18
CA ASN A 43 -6.84 2.21 11.68
C ASN A 43 -7.45 0.83 11.55
N ASP A 44 -7.12 0.12 10.48
CA ASP A 44 -7.31 -1.32 10.37
C ASP A 44 -6.05 -2.08 10.90
N PRO A 45 -6.10 -3.41 11.03
CA PRO A 45 -4.96 -4.20 11.48
C PRO A 45 -3.73 -4.07 10.55
N THR A 46 -3.94 -3.90 9.24
CA THR A 46 -2.87 -3.79 8.25
C THR A 46 -2.07 -2.50 8.43
N ILE A 47 -2.73 -1.34 8.48
CA ILE A 47 -2.03 -0.06 8.66
C ILE A 47 -1.34 -0.01 10.03
N SER A 48 -1.96 -0.57 11.07
CA SER A 48 -1.34 -0.65 12.40
C SER A 48 -0.04 -1.47 12.35
N LYS A 49 -0.04 -2.58 11.61
CA LYS A 49 1.15 -3.40 11.38
C LYS A 49 2.23 -2.64 10.61
N CYS A 50 1.87 -1.95 9.52
CA CYS A 50 2.79 -1.13 8.71
C CYS A 50 3.42 0.01 9.52
N VAL A 51 2.65 0.70 10.36
CA VAL A 51 3.17 1.75 11.26
C VAL A 51 4.19 1.17 12.24
N ASN A 52 3.93 -0.01 12.82
CA ASN A 52 4.86 -0.65 13.75
C ASN A 52 6.17 -1.06 13.05
N TYR A 53 6.09 -1.59 11.83
CA TYR A 53 7.26 -1.87 11.01
C TYR A 53 8.09 -0.61 10.78
N ALA A 54 7.49 0.43 10.22
CA ALA A 54 8.16 1.69 9.92
C ALA A 54 8.83 2.31 11.16
N LYS A 55 8.14 2.33 12.31
CA LYS A 55 8.72 2.76 13.59
C LYS A 55 9.95 1.91 13.97
N SER A 56 9.86 0.59 13.86
CA SER A 56 10.98 -0.32 14.18
C SER A 56 12.18 -0.17 13.24
N TRP A 57 11.98 0.45 12.07
CA TRP A 57 13.02 0.73 11.08
C TRP A 57 13.54 2.17 11.17
N GLY A 58 13.04 2.98 12.11
CA GLY A 58 13.50 4.36 12.33
C GLY A 58 12.80 5.43 11.48
N TYR A 59 11.66 5.10 10.85
CA TYR A 59 10.92 6.04 10.00
C TYR A 59 9.94 6.90 10.82
N GLY A 60 9.46 7.98 10.19
CA GLY A 60 8.57 8.99 10.77
C GLY A 60 7.14 9.00 10.21
N GLN A 61 6.99 8.46 9.01
CA GLN A 61 5.74 8.48 8.26
C GLN A 61 5.50 7.16 7.51
N VAL A 62 4.23 6.76 7.46
CA VAL A 62 3.73 5.75 6.53
C VAL A 62 2.74 6.38 5.57
N LEU A 63 2.97 6.14 4.29
CA LEU A 63 2.01 6.27 3.21
C LEU A 63 1.50 4.87 2.85
N MET A 64 0.21 4.75 2.58
CA MET A 64 -0.41 3.51 2.13
C MET A 64 -1.23 3.79 0.87
N ALA A 65 -0.71 3.32 -0.26
CA ALA A 65 -1.38 3.31 -1.55
C ALA A 65 -1.73 1.86 -1.94
N ASN A 66 -2.46 1.67 -3.03
CA ASN A 66 -2.93 0.35 -3.45
C ASN A 66 -2.92 0.23 -4.97
N LEU A 67 -2.74 -0.99 -5.48
CA LEU A 67 -2.86 -1.28 -6.91
C LEU A 67 -4.20 -0.82 -7.50
N PHE A 68 -5.26 -0.97 -6.71
CA PHE A 68 -6.64 -0.59 -7.00
C PHE A 68 -7.15 0.36 -5.93
N ALA A 69 -7.72 1.52 -6.29
CA ALA A 69 -8.25 2.46 -5.31
C ALA A 69 -9.65 2.08 -4.79
N PHE A 70 -10.35 1.16 -5.48
CA PHE A 70 -11.71 0.77 -5.08
C PHE A 70 -11.72 0.16 -3.66
N ARG A 71 -12.54 0.74 -2.79
CA ARG A 71 -12.62 0.30 -1.39
C ARG A 71 -13.55 -0.90 -1.27
N SER A 72 -13.01 -2.00 -0.76
CA SER A 72 -13.78 -3.21 -0.46
C SER A 72 -13.13 -3.99 0.67
N THR A 73 -13.96 -4.49 1.59
CA THR A 73 -13.54 -5.46 2.62
C THR A 73 -13.31 -6.86 2.06
N ASP A 74 -13.88 -7.15 0.89
CA ASP A 74 -13.69 -8.39 0.14
C ASP A 74 -12.92 -8.11 -1.17
N PRO A 75 -11.65 -8.53 -1.28
CA PRO A 75 -10.86 -8.39 -2.50
C PRO A 75 -11.47 -9.03 -3.74
N SER A 76 -12.37 -10.02 -3.59
CA SER A 76 -13.04 -10.65 -4.72
C SER A 76 -13.92 -9.67 -5.50
N ARG A 77 -14.41 -8.60 -4.84
CA ARG A 77 -15.24 -7.56 -5.44
C ARG A 77 -14.54 -6.76 -6.53
N LEU A 78 -13.21 -6.71 -6.53
CA LEU A 78 -12.42 -6.04 -7.58
C LEU A 78 -12.75 -6.57 -8.99
N LYS A 79 -13.14 -7.85 -9.11
CA LYS A 79 -13.48 -8.46 -10.40
C LYS A 79 -14.84 -8.03 -10.96
N TYR A 80 -15.69 -7.47 -10.11
CA TYR A 80 -17.06 -7.09 -10.44
C TYR A 80 -17.26 -5.58 -10.50
N GLU A 81 -16.21 -4.82 -10.17
CA GLU A 81 -16.22 -3.37 -10.28
C GLU A 81 -15.75 -2.97 -11.68
N ASN A 82 -16.44 -2.01 -12.31
CA ASN A 82 -16.16 -1.61 -13.70
C ASN A 82 -14.83 -0.87 -13.81
N ASP A 83 -14.54 -0.02 -12.81
CA ASP A 83 -13.26 0.68 -12.69
C ASP A 83 -12.70 0.46 -11.28
N PRO A 84 -12.00 -0.67 -11.03
CA PRO A 84 -11.43 -0.93 -9.72
C PRO A 84 -10.16 -0.12 -9.47
N ILE A 85 -9.48 0.34 -10.54
CA ILE A 85 -8.24 1.12 -10.45
C ILE A 85 -8.55 2.49 -9.89
N GLY A 86 -9.56 3.17 -10.44
CA GLY A 86 -9.93 4.54 -10.10
C GLY A 86 -9.07 5.54 -10.87
N SER A 87 -9.72 6.50 -11.53
CA SER A 87 -9.11 7.46 -12.47
C SER A 87 -7.87 8.21 -11.96
N GLU A 88 -7.81 8.57 -10.67
CA GLU A 88 -6.68 9.33 -10.10
C GLU A 88 -5.61 8.45 -9.43
N ASN A 89 -5.80 7.13 -9.38
CA ASN A 89 -4.96 6.25 -8.55
C ASN A 89 -3.49 6.27 -8.95
N ASP A 90 -3.19 6.23 -10.25
CA ASP A 90 -1.81 6.20 -10.77
C ASP A 90 -1.06 7.48 -10.42
N TRP A 91 -1.75 8.62 -10.42
CA TRP A 91 -1.18 9.90 -10.03
C TRP A 91 -0.79 9.89 -8.55
N TYR A 92 -1.69 9.43 -7.66
CA TYR A 92 -1.39 9.33 -6.23
C TYR A 92 -0.31 8.28 -5.93
N LEU A 93 -0.28 7.16 -6.66
CA LEU A 93 0.77 6.15 -6.55
C LEU A 93 2.15 6.73 -6.88
N GLN A 94 2.29 7.38 -8.04
CA GLN A 94 3.55 8.00 -8.46
C GLN A 94 3.98 9.11 -7.50
N LYS A 95 3.05 10.01 -7.15
CA LYS A 95 3.33 11.09 -6.19
C LYS A 95 3.80 10.56 -4.84
N SER A 96 3.18 9.49 -4.35
CA SER A 96 3.58 8.85 -3.08
C SER A 96 4.92 8.15 -3.19
N ALA A 97 5.19 7.50 -4.33
CA ALA A 97 6.47 6.83 -4.59
C ALA A 97 7.63 7.83 -4.63
N SER A 98 7.45 8.98 -5.30
CA SER A 98 8.45 10.05 -5.34
C SER A 98 8.72 10.70 -3.99
N ALA A 99 7.78 10.62 -3.04
CA ALA A 99 7.90 11.18 -1.70
C ALA A 99 8.43 10.19 -0.65
N ALA A 100 8.65 8.92 -1.02
CA ALA A 100 9.04 7.87 -0.09
C ALA A 100 10.52 7.49 -0.24
N ASP A 101 11.18 7.27 0.90
CA ASP A 101 12.57 6.81 0.96
C ASP A 101 12.68 5.28 0.85
N LEU A 102 11.57 4.58 1.11
CA LEU A 102 11.45 3.13 1.00
C LEU A 102 10.05 2.75 0.50
N ILE A 103 9.97 1.90 -0.51
CA ILE A 103 8.71 1.45 -1.11
C ILE A 103 8.56 -0.06 -0.94
N ILE A 104 7.53 -0.47 -0.21
CA ILE A 104 7.21 -1.86 0.12
C ILE A 104 5.99 -2.33 -0.68
N ALA A 105 6.21 -3.26 -1.59
CA ALA A 105 5.16 -4.03 -2.24
C ALA A 105 4.58 -5.08 -1.28
N CYS A 106 3.24 -5.20 -1.22
CA CYS A 106 2.57 -6.19 -0.37
C CYS A 106 1.14 -6.59 -0.83
N TRP A 107 0.88 -6.54 -2.14
CA TRP A 107 -0.44 -6.77 -2.76
C TRP A 107 -0.87 -8.24 -2.92
N GLY A 108 0.00 -9.22 -2.67
CA GLY A 108 -0.34 -10.64 -2.73
C GLY A 108 -0.76 -11.14 -4.13
N ASN A 109 -1.35 -12.34 -4.17
CA ASN A 109 -1.61 -13.07 -5.42
C ASN A 109 -2.56 -12.35 -6.38
N LEU A 110 -3.52 -11.61 -5.84
CA LEU A 110 -4.55 -10.93 -6.63
C LEU A 110 -4.04 -9.67 -7.35
N GLY A 111 -2.79 -9.26 -7.12
CA GLY A 111 -2.20 -8.13 -7.85
C GLY A 111 -2.09 -8.37 -9.36
N LYS A 112 -2.11 -9.64 -9.81
CA LYS A 112 -2.12 -10.01 -11.24
C LYS A 112 -3.44 -9.70 -11.95
N LEU A 113 -4.49 -9.36 -11.21
CA LEU A 113 -5.77 -8.94 -11.80
C LEU A 113 -5.50 -7.77 -12.75
N LEU A 114 -6.04 -7.84 -13.97
CA LEU A 114 -5.81 -6.84 -15.03
C LEU A 114 -4.32 -6.61 -15.38
N ASN A 115 -3.41 -7.53 -15.04
CA ASN A 115 -1.95 -7.34 -15.14
C ASN A 115 -1.41 -6.13 -14.34
N ARG A 116 -2.17 -5.70 -13.32
CA ARG A 116 -1.91 -4.44 -12.63
C ARG A 116 -0.57 -4.41 -11.89
N ASP A 117 -0.15 -5.53 -11.34
CA ASP A 117 1.17 -5.66 -10.70
C ASP A 117 2.31 -5.32 -11.66
N LYS A 118 2.29 -5.83 -12.90
CA LYS A 118 3.31 -5.55 -13.91
C LYS A 118 3.37 -4.08 -14.29
N GLU A 119 2.22 -3.43 -14.46
CA GLU A 119 2.16 -1.99 -14.74
C GLU A 119 2.82 -1.17 -13.62
N ILE A 120 2.48 -1.47 -12.37
CA ILE A 120 3.02 -0.74 -11.22
C ILE A 120 4.51 -0.98 -11.04
N ILE A 121 5.00 -2.18 -11.32
CA ILE A 121 6.43 -2.48 -11.25
C ILE A 121 7.21 -1.76 -12.35
N SER A 122 6.63 -1.65 -13.56
CA SER A 122 7.24 -0.84 -14.61
C SER A 122 7.24 0.65 -14.26
N LEU A 123 6.22 1.12 -13.55
CA LEU A 123 6.03 2.53 -13.21
C LEU A 123 6.88 2.97 -11.99
N ILE A 124 7.08 2.05 -11.04
CA ILE A 124 7.75 2.31 -9.76
C ILE A 124 8.87 1.28 -9.60
N PRO A 125 10.11 1.59 -10.03
CA PRO A 125 11.25 0.70 -9.88
C PRO A 125 11.75 0.65 -8.41
N ASN A 126 12.72 -0.24 -8.15
CA ASN A 126 13.39 -0.37 -6.83
C ASN A 126 12.45 -0.73 -5.66
N LEU A 127 11.47 -1.58 -5.93
CA LEU A 127 10.57 -2.07 -4.90
C LEU A 127 11.27 -3.03 -3.94
N TYR A 128 10.86 -2.95 -2.69
CA TYR A 128 11.16 -3.93 -1.66
C TYR A 128 9.88 -4.70 -1.34
N CYS A 129 10.01 -5.85 -0.68
CA CYS A 129 8.89 -6.55 -0.06
C CYS A 129 9.31 -7.06 1.33
N LEU A 130 8.37 -7.64 2.08
CA LEU A 130 8.68 -8.27 3.37
C LEU A 130 8.89 -9.78 3.27
N LYS A 131 8.29 -10.39 2.25
CA LYS A 131 8.39 -11.80 1.91
C LYS A 131 7.79 -12.00 0.53
N GLN A 132 8.29 -12.95 -0.24
CA GLN A 132 7.64 -13.40 -1.47
C GLN A 132 6.86 -14.69 -1.21
N ASN A 133 5.67 -14.79 -1.80
CA ASN A 133 4.90 -16.02 -1.91
C ASN A 133 5.60 -17.00 -2.85
N LYS A 134 5.21 -18.28 -2.81
CA LYS A 134 5.73 -19.32 -3.74
C LYS A 134 5.56 -18.95 -5.22
N ASN A 135 4.57 -18.12 -5.54
CA ASN A 135 4.29 -17.66 -6.91
C ASN A 135 4.98 -16.34 -7.28
N GLY A 136 5.91 -15.86 -6.45
CA GLY A 136 6.67 -14.62 -6.65
C GLY A 136 5.97 -13.32 -6.24
N SER A 137 4.67 -13.35 -5.91
CA SER A 137 3.96 -12.14 -5.47
C SER A 137 4.41 -11.69 -4.06
N PRO A 138 4.37 -10.39 -3.74
CA PRO A 138 4.78 -9.90 -2.43
C PRO A 138 3.71 -10.21 -1.39
N HIS A 139 4.11 -10.82 -0.28
CA HIS A 139 3.21 -11.30 0.77
C HIS A 139 2.58 -10.12 1.54
N HIS A 140 1.30 -10.26 1.90
CA HIS A 140 0.59 -9.28 2.73
C HIS A 140 1.21 -9.17 4.13
N PRO A 141 1.33 -7.98 4.75
CA PRO A 141 2.13 -7.79 5.97
C PRO A 141 1.49 -8.34 7.24
N LEU A 142 0.15 -8.45 7.28
CA LEU A 142 -0.61 -8.68 8.51
C LEU A 142 -0.14 -9.91 9.32
N TYR A 143 0.20 -11.00 8.64
CA TYR A 143 0.56 -12.27 9.28
C TYR A 143 2.06 -12.53 9.36
N LEU A 144 2.91 -11.54 9.03
CA LEU A 144 4.36 -11.65 9.16
C LEU A 144 4.83 -11.28 10.57
N SER A 145 6.02 -11.75 10.97
CA SER A 145 6.61 -11.42 12.27
C SER A 145 6.90 -9.92 12.36
N LYS A 146 6.77 -9.33 13.56
CA LYS A 146 7.02 -7.88 13.75
C LYS A 146 8.49 -7.49 13.54
N GLU A 147 9.40 -8.45 13.58
CA GLU A 147 10.85 -8.32 13.40
C GLU A 147 11.27 -8.35 11.92
N THR A 148 10.34 -8.66 11.01
CA THR A 148 10.64 -8.77 9.57
C THR A 148 11.26 -7.46 9.04
N LYS A 149 12.30 -7.60 8.22
CA LYS A 149 13.00 -6.49 7.56
C LYS A 149 12.70 -6.49 6.05
N PRO A 150 12.72 -5.32 5.40
CA PRO A 150 12.59 -5.22 3.94
C PRO A 150 13.69 -5.99 3.21
N LEU A 151 13.34 -6.60 2.08
CA LEU A 151 14.27 -7.22 1.14
C LEU A 151 13.94 -6.78 -0.30
N PRO A 152 14.94 -6.67 -1.20
CA PRO A 152 14.68 -6.30 -2.58
C PRO A 152 13.62 -7.20 -3.22
N TYR A 153 12.65 -6.62 -3.91
CA TYR A 153 11.62 -7.37 -4.59
C TYR A 153 12.10 -7.76 -5.99
N ILE A 154 12.40 -9.05 -6.18
CA ILE A 154 12.92 -9.59 -7.44
C ILE A 154 11.77 -10.29 -8.17
N GLN A 155 11.52 -9.91 -9.41
CA GLN A 155 10.58 -10.57 -10.32
C GLN A 155 11.29 -11.34 -11.42
#